data_AF-A0A6A9SD15-F1
#
_entry.id   AF-A0A6A9SD15-F1
#
_cell.length_a   1.000
_cell.length_b   1.000
_cell.length_c   1.000
_cell.angle_alpha   90.00
_cell.angle_beta   90.00
_cell.angle_gamma   90.00
#
_symmetry.space_group_name_H-M   'P 1'
#
loop_
_entity.id
_entity.type
_entity.pdbx_description
1 polymer ?
#
loop_
_entity_poly.entity_id
_entity_poly.type
_entity_poly.pdbx_seq_one_letter_code
_entity_poly.pdbx_strand_id
1 'polypeptide(L)'
;MSDLSETLAAAFADETDDEIAQTAADNIADFAEEYDEELTSDRVTDLLADAPYDDFGRRFNWVIGELAAENEDCTDSRAFRIDGFGELAADPDIGT
;
A
#
# COMPACT_ATOMS: atom_id res chain seq x y z
N MET A 1 -5.59 -12.12 -9.18
CA MET A 1 -4.20 -11.96 -8.77
C MET A 1 -3.39 -11.71 -10.01
N SER A 2 -2.80 -10.52 -10.08
CA SER A 2 -1.88 -10.12 -11.14
C SER A 2 -0.46 -10.58 -10.80
N ASP A 3 0.40 -10.72 -11.82
CA ASP A 3 1.84 -11.00 -11.62
C ASP A 3 2.51 -9.97 -10.68
N LEU A 4 2.02 -8.72 -10.71
CA LEU A 4 2.46 -7.64 -9.83
C LEU A 4 2.14 -7.94 -8.36
N SER A 5 0.89 -8.32 -8.05
CA SER A 5 0.48 -8.67 -6.68
C SER A 5 1.29 -9.87 -6.16
N GLU A 6 1.46 -10.93 -6.94
CA GLU A 6 2.22 -12.11 -6.48
C GLU A 6 3.69 -11.77 -6.19
N THR A 7 4.31 -10.95 -7.04
CA THR A 7 5.70 -10.50 -6.85
C THR A 7 5.86 -9.63 -5.61
N LEU A 8 4.95 -8.69 -5.41
CA LEU A 8 4.98 -7.79 -4.26
C LEU A 8 4.65 -8.49 -2.95
N ALA A 9 3.70 -9.43 -2.94
CA ALA A 9 3.38 -10.22 -1.76
C ALA A 9 4.60 -10.99 -1.27
N ALA A 10 5.35 -11.61 -2.19
CA ALA A 10 6.60 -12.28 -1.87
C ALA A 10 7.67 -11.32 -1.32
N ALA A 11 7.81 -10.13 -1.89
CA ALA A 11 8.75 -9.12 -1.40
C ALA A 11 8.37 -8.55 -0.03
N PHE A 12 7.08 -8.37 0.24
CA PHE A 12 6.57 -7.82 1.48
C PHE A 12 6.56 -8.83 2.63
N ALA A 13 6.49 -10.14 2.34
CA ALA A 13 6.51 -11.20 3.36
C ALA A 13 7.79 -11.23 4.21
N ASP A 14 8.90 -10.64 3.71
CA ASP A 14 10.12 -10.48 4.50
C ASP A 14 10.04 -9.34 5.53
N GLU A 15 9.09 -8.41 5.36
CA GLU A 15 8.95 -7.17 6.14
C GLU A 15 7.74 -7.19 7.08
N THR A 16 6.74 -8.03 6.83
CA THR A 16 5.48 -8.13 7.58
C THR A 16 4.87 -9.54 7.46
N ASP A 17 3.81 -9.83 8.22
CA ASP A 17 3.09 -11.09 8.11
C ASP A 17 2.43 -11.29 6.72
N ASP A 18 2.38 -12.54 6.26
CA ASP A 18 1.89 -12.94 4.93
C ASP A 18 0.51 -12.36 4.57
N GLU A 19 -0.41 -12.25 5.54
CA GLU A 19 -1.75 -11.70 5.32
C GLU A 19 -1.71 -10.20 4.98
N ILE A 20 -0.88 -9.45 5.71
CA ILE A 20 -0.68 -8.01 5.48
C ILE A 20 0.10 -7.80 4.19
N ALA A 21 1.13 -8.61 3.94
CA ALA A 21 1.91 -8.59 2.71
C ALA A 21 1.02 -8.80 1.48
N GLN A 22 0.12 -9.79 1.55
CA GLN A 22 -0.81 -10.08 0.47
C GLN A 22 -1.82 -8.94 0.25
N THR A 23 -2.38 -8.40 1.34
CA THR A 23 -3.33 -7.28 1.26
C THR A 23 -2.68 -6.03 0.66
N ALA A 24 -1.45 -5.71 1.07
CA ALA A 24 -0.67 -4.61 0.53
C ALA A 24 -0.40 -4.77 -0.98
N ALA A 25 -0.04 -5.99 -1.39
CA ALA A 25 0.24 -6.29 -2.78
C ALA A 25 -1.01 -6.22 -3.68
N ASP A 26 -2.14 -6.71 -3.18
CA ASP A 26 -3.42 -6.60 -3.88
C ASP A 26 -3.86 -5.14 -4.02
N ASN A 27 -3.70 -4.33 -2.97
CA ASN A 27 -4.01 -2.91 -3.03
C ASN A 27 -3.16 -2.14 -4.07
N ILE A 28 -1.88 -2.51 -4.23
CA ILE A 28 -1.01 -1.92 -5.26
C ILE A 28 -1.45 -2.35 -6.65
N ALA A 29 -1.83 -3.62 -6.82
CA ALA A 29 -2.37 -4.09 -8.09
C ALA A 29 -3.66 -3.35 -8.46
N ASP A 30 -4.58 -3.17 -7.51
CA ASP A 30 -5.80 -2.40 -7.72
C ASP A 30 -5.50 -0.93 -8.08
N PHE A 31 -4.52 -0.31 -7.41
CA PHE A 31 -4.07 1.04 -7.76
C PHE A 31 -3.50 1.11 -9.18
N ALA A 32 -2.66 0.14 -9.57
CA ALA A 32 -2.07 0.06 -10.90
C ALA A 32 -3.16 -0.10 -11.97
N GLU A 33 -4.13 -0.98 -11.75
CA GLU A 33 -5.23 -1.17 -12.70
C GLU A 33 -6.09 0.09 -12.89
N GLU A 34 -6.26 0.91 -11.85
CA GLU A 34 -7.10 2.10 -11.92
C GLU A 34 -6.35 3.34 -12.44
N TYR A 35 -5.08 3.51 -12.05
CA TYR A 35 -4.35 4.77 -12.25
C TYR A 35 -3.05 4.60 -13.04
N ASP A 36 -2.35 3.48 -12.94
CA ASP A 36 -1.01 3.30 -13.53
C ASP A 36 -0.75 1.85 -13.97
N GLU A 37 -1.26 1.48 -15.14
CA GLU A 37 -1.10 0.13 -15.71
C GLU A 37 0.37 -0.24 -15.99
N GLU A 38 1.28 0.74 -15.99
CA GLU A 38 2.72 0.55 -16.20
C GLU A 38 3.50 0.42 -14.87
N LEU A 39 2.83 0.47 -13.72
CA LEU A 39 3.46 0.35 -12.41
C LEU A 39 4.17 -1.01 -12.26
N THR A 40 5.39 -0.97 -11.75
CA THR A 40 6.25 -2.15 -11.59
C THR A 40 6.54 -2.45 -10.12
N SER A 41 6.83 -3.71 -9.82
CA SER A 41 7.22 -4.13 -8.46
C SER A 41 8.47 -3.40 -7.98
N ASP A 42 9.46 -3.23 -8.86
CA ASP A 42 10.74 -2.57 -8.54
C ASP A 42 10.52 -1.13 -8.06
N ARG A 43 9.65 -0.38 -8.76
CA ARG A 43 9.29 0.99 -8.38
C ARG A 43 8.67 1.06 -6.99
N VAL A 44 7.77 0.12 -6.68
CA VAL A 44 7.09 0.06 -5.39
C VAL A 44 8.06 -0.29 -4.28
N THR A 45 8.97 -1.25 -4.51
CA THR A 45 10.00 -1.62 -3.53
C THR A 45 11.04 -0.52 -3.31
N ASP A 46 11.39 0.24 -4.36
CA ASP A 46 12.29 1.39 -4.24
C ASP A 46 11.64 2.48 -3.37
N LEU A 47 10.37 2.81 -3.62
CA LEU A 47 9.63 3.76 -2.78
C LEU A 47 9.52 3.25 -1.34
N LEU A 48 9.26 1.97 -1.13
CA LEU A 48 9.17 1.39 0.22
C LEU A 48 10.50 1.50 0.98
N ALA A 49 11.64 1.35 0.29
CA ALA A 49 12.97 1.52 0.87
C ALA A 49 13.31 2.99 1.21
N ASP A 50 12.79 3.93 0.42
CA ASP A 50 12.96 5.38 0.64
C ASP A 50 12.00 5.95 1.72
N ALA A 51 10.97 5.20 2.09
CA ALA A 51 9.96 5.64 3.05
C ALA A 51 10.58 5.95 4.43
N PRO A 52 10.25 7.10 5.06
CA PRO A 52 10.94 7.60 6.27
C PRO A 52 10.46 6.94 7.57
N TYR A 53 9.80 5.79 7.50
CA TYR A 53 9.17 5.12 8.63
C TYR A 53 9.77 3.74 8.84
N ASP A 54 9.86 3.28 10.09
CA ASP A 54 10.34 1.92 10.36
C ASP A 54 9.23 0.87 10.15
N ASP A 55 8.00 1.23 10.53
CA ASP A 55 6.82 0.36 10.46
C ASP A 55 6.35 0.14 9.01
N PHE A 56 6.14 -1.12 8.62
CA PHE A 56 5.73 -1.49 7.26
C PHE A 56 4.42 -0.82 6.83
N GLY A 57 3.39 -0.84 7.68
CA GLY A 57 2.10 -0.23 7.35
C GLY A 57 2.21 1.27 7.09
N ARG A 58 3.00 1.98 7.90
CA ARG A 58 3.28 3.41 7.67
C ARG A 58 4.11 3.66 6.41
N ARG A 59 5.13 2.84 6.14
CA ARG A 59 5.91 2.93 4.90
C ARG A 59 5.01 2.73 3.69
N PHE A 60 4.21 1.67 3.69
CA PHE A 60 3.29 1.38 2.61
C PHE A 60 2.27 2.50 2.38
N ASN A 61 1.65 3.03 3.44
CA ASN A 61 0.70 4.13 3.33
C ASN A 61 1.32 5.41 2.79
N TRP A 62 2.62 5.61 3.03
CA TRP A 62 3.40 6.68 2.40
C TRP A 62 3.66 6.40 0.92
N VAL A 63 4.04 5.18 0.54
CA VAL A 63 4.21 4.77 -0.87
C VAL A 63 2.94 5.02 -1.68
N ILE A 64 1.77 4.63 -1.18
CA ILE A 64 0.48 4.93 -1.83
C ILE A 64 0.24 6.45 -1.96
N GLY A 65 0.71 7.24 -1.00
CA GLY A 65 0.67 8.69 -1.07
C GLY A 65 1.54 9.25 -2.20
N GLU A 66 2.76 8.74 -2.36
CA GLU A 66 3.67 9.16 -3.43
C GLU A 66 3.16 8.75 -4.81
N LEU A 67 2.71 7.50 -4.97
CA LEU A 67 2.13 7.03 -6.23
C LEU A 67 0.91 7.87 -6.64
N ALA A 68 0.04 8.19 -5.68
CA ALA A 68 -1.10 9.06 -5.93
C ALA A 68 -0.70 10.51 -6.25
N ALA A 69 0.37 11.03 -5.64
CA ALA A 69 0.85 12.38 -5.93
C ALA A 69 1.47 12.49 -7.34
N GLU A 70 1.98 11.39 -7.88
CA GLU A 70 2.49 11.29 -9.25
C GLU A 70 1.37 11.19 -10.30
N ASN A 71 0.14 10.86 -9.87
CA ASN A 71 -1.00 10.64 -10.75
C ASN A 71 -2.10 11.68 -10.52
N GLU A 72 -2.22 12.66 -11.42
CA GLU A 72 -3.16 13.79 -11.28
C GLU A 72 -4.64 13.36 -11.22
N ASP A 73 -4.97 12.16 -11.73
CA ASP A 73 -6.33 11.60 -11.71
C ASP A 73 -6.67 10.92 -10.36
N CYS A 74 -5.66 10.59 -9.54
CA CYS A 74 -5.87 9.99 -8.23
C CYS A 74 -6.24 11.04 -7.18
N THR A 75 -7.55 11.23 -6.97
CA THR A 75 -8.06 12.22 -6.01
C THR A 75 -8.26 11.68 -4.59
N ASP A 76 -8.30 10.36 -4.41
CA ASP A 76 -8.45 9.71 -3.10
C ASP A 76 -7.72 8.35 -3.05
N SER A 77 -6.47 8.36 -2.57
CA SER A 77 -5.67 7.13 -2.46
C SER A 77 -5.92 6.32 -1.19
N ARG A 78 -6.88 6.73 -0.34
CA ARG A 78 -7.14 6.05 0.94
C ARG A 78 -7.66 4.63 0.76
N ALA A 79 -8.36 4.34 -0.32
CA ALA A 79 -8.89 3.00 -0.61
C ALA A 79 -7.79 1.95 -0.77
N PHE A 80 -6.60 2.36 -1.22
CA PHE A 80 -5.46 1.47 -1.48
C PHE A 80 -4.51 1.33 -0.29
N ARG A 81 -4.78 1.97 0.85
CA ARG A 81 -3.92 1.91 2.03
C ARG A 81 -4.24 0.66 2.85
N ILE A 82 -3.21 -0.01 3.38
CA ILE A 82 -3.41 -1.02 4.44
C ILE A 82 -3.58 -0.28 5.76
N ASP A 83 -4.65 -0.61 6.46
CA ASP A 83 -5.20 0.16 7.58
C ASP A 83 -5.61 1.59 7.21
N GLY A 84 -6.90 1.74 6.89
CA GLY A 84 -7.62 2.98 7.15
C GLY A 84 -7.83 3.19 8.66
N PHE A 85 -6.73 3.20 9.43
CA PHE A 85 -6.69 2.96 10.87
C PHE A 85 -7.41 1.63 11.26
N GLY A 86 -6.74 0.70 11.96
CA GLY A 86 -7.28 -0.65 12.22
C GLY A 86 -8.68 -0.71 12.84
N GLU A 87 -9.24 -1.91 13.03
CA GLU A 87 -10.60 -2.23 13.55
C GLU A 87 -11.09 -1.44 14.79
N LEU A 88 -10.23 -0.64 15.43
CA LEU A 88 -10.51 0.28 16.55
C LEU A 88 -10.68 1.75 16.17
N ALA A 89 -10.52 2.14 14.91
CA ALA A 89 -10.46 3.56 14.55
C ALA A 89 -11.75 4.14 13.98
N ALA A 90 -12.70 3.26 13.69
CA ALA A 90 -14.10 3.60 13.63
C ALA A 90 -14.84 3.13 14.89
N ASP A 91 -14.15 2.98 16.04
CA ASP A 91 -14.82 2.80 17.32
C ASP A 91 -15.21 4.19 17.87
N PRO A 92 -16.50 4.56 17.88
CA PRO A 92 -16.94 5.82 18.48
C PRO A 92 -16.68 5.90 20.00
N ASP A 93 -16.30 4.80 20.65
CA ASP A 93 -15.92 4.76 22.07
C ASP A 93 -14.40 4.94 22.30
N ILE A 94 -13.56 4.88 21.27
CA ILE A 94 -12.13 5.23 21.36
C ILE A 94 -11.97 6.73 21.04
N GLY A 95 -12.57 7.53 21.92
CA GLY A 95 -12.63 8.98 21.80
C GLY A 95 -13.17 9.65 23.07
N THR A 96 -12.62 9.31 24.23
CA THR A 96 -12.83 10.05 25.49
C THR A 96 -11.53 10.29 26.22
#